data_AF-A0A354P074-F1
#
_entry.id   AF-A0A354P074-F1
#
_cell.length_a   1.000
_cell.length_b   1.000
_cell.length_c   1.000
_cell.angle_alpha   90.00
_cell.angle_beta   90.00
_cell.angle_gamma   90.00
#
_symmetry.space_group_name_H-M   'P 1'
#
loop_
_entity.id
_entity.type
_entity.pdbx_description
1 polymer ?
#
loop_
_entity_poly.entity_id
_entity_poly.type
_entity_poly.pdbx_seq_one_letter_code
_entity_poly.pdbx_strand_id
1 'polypeptide(L)' 'MTLFFNPGPINSWETVAKSDREGFARFFHNMLDEGVYLLPSSFETLFVSLVHTKADIERTIEAVRNSLK' A
#
# COMPACT_ATOMS: atom_id res chain seq x y z
N MET A 1 4.14 -7.64 -3.75
CA MET A 1 3.05 -7.49 -2.77
C MET A 1 2.06 -6.44 -3.27
N THR A 2 0.75 -6.65 -3.17
CA THR A 2 -0.28 -5.69 -3.61
C THR A 2 -1.22 -5.38 -2.44
N LEU A 3 -1.70 -4.14 -2.35
CA LEU A 3 -2.60 -3.67 -1.30
C LEU A 3 -4.01 -3.53 -1.87
N PHE A 4 -4.95 -4.33 -1.35
CA PHE A 4 -6.35 -4.27 -1.73
C PHE A 4 -7.19 -3.64 -0.63
N PHE A 5 -7.85 -2.53 -0.92
CA PHE A 5 -8.73 -1.83 0.00
C PHE A 5 -10.14 -2.39 -0.11
N ASN A 6 -10.32 -3.64 0.30
CA ASN A 6 -11.58 -4.36 0.11
C ASN A 6 -11.85 -5.31 1.28
N PRO A 7 -13.08 -5.39 1.82
CA PRO A 7 -13.42 -6.40 2.80
C PRO A 7 -13.41 -7.81 2.21
N GLY A 8 -12.86 -8.76 2.97
CA GLY A 8 -12.91 -10.18 2.64
C GLY A 8 -11.81 -10.64 1.65
N PRO A 9 -11.85 -11.92 1.24
CA PRO A 9 -10.82 -12.50 0.40
C PRO A 9 -10.86 -11.97 -1.04
N ILE A 10 -9.67 -11.83 -1.64
CA ILE A 10 -9.48 -11.38 -3.02
C ILE A 10 -8.97 -12.54 -3.85
N ASN A 11 -9.81 -13.05 -4.77
CA ASN A 11 -9.52 -14.24 -5.57
C ASN A 11 -9.94 -14.11 -7.04
N SER A 12 -10.49 -12.97 -7.44
CA SER A 12 -10.91 -12.71 -8.81
C SER A 12 -10.86 -11.23 -9.16
N TRP A 13 -10.88 -10.91 -10.45
CA TRP A 13 -10.98 -9.53 -10.92
C TRP A 13 -12.23 -8.82 -10.37
N GLU A 14 -13.36 -9.51 -10.34
CA GLU A 14 -14.64 -8.99 -9.85
C GLU A 14 -14.56 -8.60 -8.37
N THR A 15 -13.76 -9.32 -7.58
CA THR A 15 -13.49 -8.94 -6.20
C THR A 15 -12.60 -7.69 -6.15
N VAL A 16 -11.44 -7.68 -6.83
CA VAL A 16 -10.52 -6.52 -6.85
C VAL A 16 -11.21 -5.24 -7.33
N ALA A 17 -12.06 -5.33 -8.36
CA ALA A 17 -12.74 -4.18 -8.97
C ALA A 17 -13.64 -3.40 -8.00
N LYS A 18 -14.04 -4.02 -6.88
CA LYS A 18 -14.85 -3.41 -5.81
C LYS A 18 -14.02 -2.72 -4.71
N SER A 19 -12.69 -2.72 -4.82
CA SER A 19 -11.83 -2.07 -3.82
C SER A 19 -12.08 -0.56 -3.75
N ASP A 20 -11.99 0.01 -2.55
CA ASP A 20 -12.09 1.45 -2.29
C ASP A 20 -10.87 2.19 -2.88
N ARG A 21 -11.08 2.74 -4.07
CA ARG A 21 -10.06 3.50 -4.82
C ARG A 21 -9.73 4.83 -4.16
N GLU A 22 -10.71 5.48 -3.55
CA GLU A 22 -10.50 6.76 -2.87
C GLU A 22 -9.72 6.55 -1.56
N GLY A 23 -10.06 5.50 -0.81
CA GLY A 23 -9.29 5.06 0.35
C GLY A 23 -7.84 4.73 0.01
N PHE A 24 -7.62 4.00 -1.08
CA PHE A 24 -6.26 3.75 -1.57
C PHE A 24 -5.53 5.04 -1.95
N ALA A 25 -6.18 5.97 -2.66
CA ALA A 25 -5.56 7.23 -3.07
C ALA A 25 -5.16 8.10 -1.85
N ARG A 26 -6.02 8.20 -0.83
CA ARG A 26 -5.70 8.89 0.43
C ARG A 26 -4.51 8.24 1.12
N PHE A 27 -4.52 6.92 1.25
CA PHE A 27 -3.41 6.18 1.84
C PHE A 27 -2.10 6.40 1.06
N PHE A 28 -2.14 6.35 -0.27
CA PHE A 28 -0.96 6.59 -1.11
C PHE A 28 -0.36 7.97 -0.88
N HIS A 29 -1.19 9.02 -0.86
CA HIS A 29 -0.72 10.38 -0.60
C HIS A 29 -0.16 10.53 0.83
N ASN A 30 -0.82 9.96 1.83
CA ASN A 30 -0.31 9.97 3.20
C ASN A 30 1.07 9.26 3.31
N MET A 31 1.27 8.15 2.60
CA MET A 31 2.57 7.46 2.56
C MET A 31 3.66 8.32 1.91
N LEU A 32 3.31 9.09 0.87
CA LEU A 32 4.22 10.07 0.26
C LEU A 32 4.61 11.17 1.25
N ASP A 33 3.65 11.67 2.03
CA ASP A 33 3.90 12.68 3.06
C ASP A 33 4.82 12.16 4.18
N GLU A 34 4.74 10.87 4.52
CA GLU A 34 5.67 10.16 5.43
C GLU A 34 7.03 9.84 4.78
N GLY A 35 7.21 10.17 3.49
CA GLY A 35 8.45 9.99 2.74
C GLY A 35 8.68 8.57 2.20
N VAL A 36 7.61 7.79 2.02
CA VAL A 36 7.67 6.42 1.47
C VAL A 36 6.90 6.37 0.15
N TYR A 37 7.62 6.17 -0.95
CA TYR A 37 7.02 5.97 -2.25
C TYR A 37 6.53 4.53 -2.42
N LEU A 38 5.21 4.35 -2.44
CA LEU A 38 4.57 3.07 -2.77
C LEU A 38 4.11 3.02 -4.23
N LEU A 39 3.47 1.92 -4.61
CA LEU A 39 2.82 1.74 -5.89
C LEU A 39 1.75 2.85 -6.12
N PRO A 40 1.79 3.61 -7.22
CA PRO A 40 0.79 4.65 -7.52
C PRO A 40 -0.59 4.10 -7.96
N SER A 41 -0.78 2.78 -7.95
CA SER A 41 -2.02 2.13 -8.39
C SER A 41 -2.36 0.91 -7.53
N SER A 42 -3.63 0.74 -7.21
CA SER A 42 -4.16 -0.44 -6.51
C SER A 42 -4.07 -1.74 -7.33
N PHE A 43 -3.68 -1.65 -8.60
CA PHE A 43 -3.49 -2.78 -9.51
C PHE A 43 -2.02 -3.08 -9.80
N GLU A 44 -1.10 -2.41 -9.10
CA GLU A 44 0.34 -2.64 -9.22
C GLU A 44 0.89 -3.53 -8.09
N THR A 45 2.20 -3.71 -8.08
CA THR A 45 2.92 -4.55 -7.13
C THR A 45 4.10 -3.79 -6.54
N LEU A 46 4.23 -3.84 -5.22
CA LEU A 46 5.44 -3.45 -4.50
C LEU A 46 6.52 -4.52 -4.64
N PHE A 47 7.72 -4.08 -4.98
CA PHE A 47 8.92 -4.89 -5.10
C PHE A 47 9.90 -4.54 -3.99
N VAL A 48 10.54 -5.56 -3.43
CA VAL A 48 11.62 -5.39 -2.45
C VAL A 48 12.94 -5.64 -3.15
N SER A 49 13.92 -4.78 -2.89
CA SER A 49 15.29 -4.91 -3.39
C SER A 49 16.24 -5.38 -2.29
N LEU A 50 17.34 -6.04 -2.66
CA LEU A 50 18.38 -6.52 -1.74
C LEU A 50 19.09 -5.40 -0.96
N VAL A 51 19.00 -4.15 -1.42
CA VAL A 51 19.59 -2.99 -0.70
C VAL A 51 18.74 -2.51 0.47
N HIS A 52 17.48 -2.96 0.59
CA HIS A 52 16.64 -2.59 1.73
C HIS A 52 17.19 -3.21 3.00
N THR A 53 17.30 -2.38 4.02
CA THR A 53 17.72 -2.76 5.36
C THR A 53 16.49 -3.05 6.23
N LYS A 54 16.72 -3.67 7.40
CA LYS A 54 15.67 -3.82 8.41
C LYS A 54 15.10 -2.45 8.86
N ALA A 55 15.94 -1.42 8.94
CA ALA A 55 15.50 -0.09 9.34
C ALA A 55 14.53 0.52 8.31
N ASP A 56 14.74 0.28 7.01
CA ASP A 56 13.82 0.73 5.96
C ASP A 56 12.44 0.06 6.10
N ILE A 57 12.42 -1.22 6.46
CA ILE A 57 11.18 -1.97 6.71
C ILE A 57 10.46 -1.42 7.95
N GLU A 58 11.14 -1.23 9.07
CA GLU A 58 10.53 -0.67 10.29
C GLU A 58 9.98 0.73 10.06
N ARG A 59 10.73 1.59 9.36
CA ARG A 59 10.26 2.92 8.96
C ARG A 59 9.01 2.85 8.08
N THR A 60 8.99 1.93 7.13
CA THR A 60 7.83 1.73 6.23
C THR A 60 6.60 1.28 7.03
N ILE A 61 6.77 0.38 8.00
CA ILE A 61 5.68 -0.08 8.87
C ILE A 61 5.10 1.09 9.67
N GLU A 62 5.96 1.95 10.24
CA GLU A 62 5.50 3.11 11.00
C GLU A 62 4.76 4.13 10.12
N ALA A 63 5.27 4.41 8.92
CA ALA A 63 4.59 5.25 7.93
C ALA A 63 3.19 4.70 7.58
N VAL A 64 3.04 3.37 7.43
CA VAL A 64 1.74 2.73 7.20
C VAL A 64 0.79 2.96 8.37
N ARG A 65 1.27 2.82 9.62
CA ARG A 65 0.44 3.07 10.81
C ARG A 65 -0.03 4.52 10.89
N ASN A 66 0.81 5.47 10.51
CA ASN A 66 0.42 6.89 10.47
C ASN A 66 -0.57 7.17 9.35
N SER A 67 -0.37 6.56 8.18
CA SER A 67 -1.17 6.80 6.98
C SER A 67 -2.58 6.21 7.01
N LEU A 68 -2.84 5.26 7.92
CA LEU A 68 -4.14 4.59 8.11
C LEU A 68 -4.98 5.18 9.27
N LYS A 69 -4.49 6.20 9.97
CA LYS A 69 -5.25 6.95 10.98
C LYS A 69 -6.27 7.87 10.30
#